data_AF-A0A378KRJ9-F1
#
_entry.id   AF-A0A378KRJ9-F1
#
_cell.length_a   1.000
_cell.length_b   1.000
_cell.length_c   1.000
_cell.angle_alpha   90.00
_cell.angle_beta   90.00
_cell.angle_gamma   90.00
#
_symmetry.space_group_name_H-M   'P 1'
#
loop_
_entity.id
_entity.type
_entity.pdbx_description
1 polymer ?
#
loop_
_entity_poly.entity_id
_entity_poly.type
_entity_poly.pdbx_seq_one_letter_code
_entity_poly.pdbx_strand_id
1 'polypeptide(L)'
;MKKSGNSYTCITIETLILVAVWEGPFIFQGSFNLCDKNRQTEQLLFYRCERDKAEKMDILEHEFSPYDYQFTHLYRVTETTQRDVLDQCTEDARYLLKYALHVSLIQMITNNKHSLTYMDEIALMSLTKRVQLKLSKGTHNKEDDAIGFAVAMDFNPSEPTGQAAVVNLLSYDS
;
A
#
# COMPACT_ATOMS: atom_id res chain seq x y z
N MET A 1 17.30 14.84 -34.20
CA MET A 1 16.28 14.77 -33.13
C MET A 1 16.38 13.40 -32.46
N LYS A 2 16.86 13.33 -31.21
CA LYS A 2 16.88 12.08 -30.44
C LYS A 2 15.45 11.84 -29.91
N LYS A 3 14.86 10.69 -30.25
CA LYS A 3 13.61 10.22 -29.63
C LYS A 3 13.88 10.05 -28.13
N SER A 4 13.16 10.79 -27.29
CA SER A 4 13.06 10.52 -25.86
C SER A 4 12.50 9.12 -25.68
N GLY A 5 13.32 8.17 -25.24
CA GLY A 5 12.87 6.81 -24.97
C GLY A 5 11.82 6.82 -23.86
N ASN A 6 10.73 6.07 -24.05
CA ASN A 6 9.82 5.71 -22.98
C ASN A 6 10.66 5.08 -21.86
N SER A 7 10.86 5.78 -20.74
CA SER A 7 11.58 5.19 -19.63
C SER A 7 10.63 4.22 -18.92
N TYR A 8 10.88 2.92 -19.10
CA TYR A 8 10.34 1.87 -18.25
C TYR A 8 10.57 2.27 -16.79
N THR A 9 9.49 2.37 -16.02
CA THR A 9 9.58 2.75 -14.62
C THR A 9 9.23 1.54 -13.79
N CYS A 10 10.27 0.92 -13.23
CA CYS A 10 10.16 -0.21 -12.32
C CYS A 10 9.98 0.33 -10.91
N ILE A 11 9.01 -0.19 -10.17
CA ILE A 11 8.79 0.21 -8.78
C ILE A 11 8.85 -0.98 -7.84
N THR A 12 9.22 -0.70 -6.59
CA THR A 12 8.91 -1.59 -5.47
C THR A 12 7.74 -0.99 -4.71
N ILE A 13 6.78 -1.84 -4.34
CA ILE A 13 5.62 -1.49 -3.54
C ILE A 13 5.75 -2.26 -2.24
N GLU A 14 6.10 -1.55 -1.19
CA GLU A 14 6.02 -2.10 0.17
C GLU A 14 4.65 -1.78 0.74
N THR A 15 3.90 -2.83 1.07
CA THR A 15 2.59 -2.73 1.72
C THR A 15 2.77 -3.02 3.19
N LEU A 16 2.42 -2.06 4.03
CA LEU A 16 2.30 -2.22 5.47
C LEU A 16 0.81 -2.36 5.82
N ILE A 17 0.47 -3.42 6.56
CA ILE A 17 -0.84 -3.62 7.17
C ILE A 17 -0.70 -3.34 8.66
N LEU A 18 -1.32 -2.26 9.13
CA LEU A 18 -1.32 -1.83 10.52
C LEU A 18 -2.55 -2.33 11.28
N VAL A 19 -3.70 -2.35 10.61
CA VAL A 19 -4.97 -2.79 11.16
C VAL A 19 -5.59 -3.82 10.22
N ALA A 20 -6.04 -4.94 10.78
CA ALA A 20 -6.79 -5.97 10.08
C ALA A 20 -7.97 -6.42 10.96
N VAL A 21 -9.16 -5.90 10.66
CA VAL A 21 -10.42 -6.31 11.30
C VAL A 21 -11.07 -7.39 10.44
N TRP A 22 -11.30 -8.55 11.02
CA TRP A 22 -11.87 -9.73 10.36
C TRP A 22 -13.34 -9.95 10.69
N GLU A 23 -14.01 -8.92 11.22
CA GLU A 23 -15.46 -8.87 11.38
C GLU A 23 -16.05 -8.12 10.18
N GLY A 24 -17.08 -8.68 9.54
CA GLY A 24 -17.60 -8.18 8.28
C GLY A 24 -18.25 -6.79 8.39
N PRO A 25 -17.98 -5.86 7.43
CA PRO A 25 -17.04 -6.01 6.32
C PRO A 25 -15.59 -5.97 6.82
N PHE A 26 -14.69 -6.76 6.22
CA PHE A 26 -13.29 -6.76 6.66
C PHE A 26 -12.66 -5.40 6.40
N ILE A 27 -11.90 -4.90 7.37
CA ILE A 27 -11.26 -3.59 7.30
C ILE A 27 -9.75 -3.74 7.38
N PHE A 28 -9.06 -3.20 6.39
CA PHE A 28 -7.60 -3.12 6.37
C PHE A 28 -7.16 -1.66 6.33
N GLN A 29 -6.20 -1.31 7.19
CA GLN A 29 -5.59 0.02 7.17
C GLN A 29 -4.08 -0.09 7.25
N GLY A 30 -3.40 0.84 6.60
CA GLY A 30 -1.95 0.85 6.59
C GLY A 30 -1.40 1.83 5.55
N SER A 31 -0.25 1.48 4.97
CA SER A 31 0.40 2.32 3.98
C SER A 31 1.03 1.53 2.84
N PHE A 32 1.16 2.18 1.69
CA PHE A 32 2.03 1.78 0.59
C PHE A 32 3.23 2.71 0.53
N ASN A 33 4.44 2.16 0.54
CA ASN A 33 5.65 2.88 0.17
C ASN A 33 6.04 2.49 -1.26
N LEU A 34 6.03 3.46 -2.17
CA LEU A 34 6.31 3.28 -3.58
C LEU A 34 7.70 3.82 -3.88
N CYS A 35 8.65 2.93 -4.21
CA CYS A 35 10.03 3.30 -4.51
C CYS A 35 10.30 3.15 -6.01
N ASP A 36 10.62 4.26 -6.69
CA ASP A 36 11.10 4.22 -8.08
C ASP A 36 12.57 3.78 -8.11
N LYS A 37 12.82 2.61 -8.71
CA LYS A 37 14.17 2.02 -8.80
C LYS A 37 15.14 2.87 -9.63
N ASN A 38 14.63 3.71 -10.52
CA ASN A 38 15.43 4.54 -11.41
C ASN A 38 15.65 5.96 -10.89
N ARG A 39 14.72 6.49 -10.09
CA ARG A 39 14.72 7.92 -9.70
C ARG A 39 15.02 8.17 -8.22
N GLN A 40 15.16 7.14 -7.40
CA GLN A 40 15.31 7.25 -5.93
C GLN A 40 14.22 8.12 -5.29
N THR A 41 13.03 8.18 -5.91
CA THR A 41 11.87 8.87 -5.38
C THR A 41 11.00 7.88 -4.62
N GLU A 42 10.62 8.25 -3.40
CA GLU A 42 9.68 7.51 -2.58
C GLU A 42 8.36 8.26 -2.50
N GLN A 43 7.25 7.53 -2.58
CA GLN A 43 5.92 8.06 -2.29
C GLN A 43 5.22 7.22 -1.24
N LEU A 44 4.72 7.90 -0.21
CA LEU A 44 3.96 7.27 0.85
C LEU A 44 2.46 7.53 0.66
N LEU A 45 1.70 6.46 0.54
CA LEU A 45 0.24 6.47 0.51
C LEU A 45 -0.30 5.80 1.77
N PHE A 46 -1.29 6.40 2.44
CA PHE A 46 -2.06 5.77 3.50
C PHE A 46 -3.40 5.31 2.94
N TYR A 47 -3.82 4.10 3.30
CA TYR A 47 -5.07 3.54 2.79
C TYR A 47 -5.98 3.07 3.92
N ARG A 48 -7.28 3.08 3.60
CA ARG A 48 -8.29 2.27 4.25
C ARG A 48 -9.03 1.48 3.17
N CYS A 49 -9.04 0.16 3.31
CA CYS A 49 -9.71 -0.76 2.39
C CYS A 49 -10.78 -1.55 3.13
N GLU A 50 -11.91 -1.76 2.46
CA GLU A 50 -12.98 -2.67 2.87
C GLU A 50 -13.03 -3.86 1.92
N ARG A 51 -13.41 -5.03 2.44
CA ARG A 51 -13.72 -6.21 1.65
C ARG A 51 -14.99 -6.87 2.17
N ASP A 52 -15.99 -6.92 1.31
CA ASP A 52 -17.26 -7.62 1.56
C ASP A 52 -17.10 -9.10 1.27
N LYS A 53 -16.54 -9.85 2.24
CA LYS A 53 -16.59 -11.32 2.23
C LYS A 53 -16.77 -11.87 3.64
N ALA A 54 -17.36 -13.07 3.70
CA ALA A 54 -17.82 -13.68 4.94
C ALA A 54 -16.67 -14.31 5.74
N GLU A 55 -15.65 -14.87 5.07
CA GLU A 55 -14.62 -15.64 5.75
C GLU A 55 -13.18 -15.27 5.36
N LYS A 56 -12.28 -15.28 6.36
CA LYS A 56 -10.86 -14.99 6.18
C LYS A 56 -10.19 -15.95 5.19
N MET A 57 -10.64 -17.21 5.13
CA MET A 57 -10.06 -18.20 4.22
C MET A 57 -10.42 -17.94 2.75
N ASP A 58 -11.48 -17.16 2.48
CA ASP A 58 -11.82 -16.74 1.12
C ASP A 58 -10.70 -15.93 0.46
N ILE A 59 -9.78 -15.35 1.23
CA ILE A 59 -8.59 -14.65 0.71
C ILE A 59 -7.59 -15.63 0.09
N LEU A 60 -7.49 -16.84 0.63
CA LEU A 60 -6.54 -17.87 0.17
C LEU A 60 -7.11 -18.72 -0.96
N GLU A 61 -8.42 -18.98 -0.93
CA GLU A 61 -9.06 -19.98 -1.79
C GLU A 61 -9.53 -19.42 -3.14
N HIS A 62 -9.75 -18.11 -3.23
CA HIS A 62 -10.28 -17.47 -4.43
C HIS A 62 -9.19 -16.68 -5.17
N GLU A 63 -9.28 -16.69 -6.50
CA GLU A 63 -8.47 -15.83 -7.35
C GLU A 63 -8.68 -14.35 -7.01
N PHE A 64 -7.65 -13.55 -7.24
CA PHE A 64 -7.71 -12.11 -7.04
C PHE A 64 -8.83 -11.49 -7.86
N SER A 65 -9.72 -10.76 -7.19
CA SER A 65 -10.72 -9.88 -7.80
C SER A 65 -10.52 -8.46 -7.27
N PRO A 66 -10.27 -7.46 -8.13
CA PRO A 66 -10.12 -6.07 -7.70
C PRO A 66 -11.44 -5.46 -7.18
N TYR A 67 -12.58 -6.10 -7.47
CA TYR A 67 -13.89 -5.67 -7.00
C TYR A 67 -14.16 -6.06 -5.55
N ASP A 68 -13.40 -7.03 -5.02
CA ASP A 68 -13.49 -7.45 -3.63
C ASP A 68 -12.83 -6.45 -2.68
N TYR A 69 -12.07 -5.48 -3.20
CA TYR A 69 -11.32 -4.51 -2.42
C TYR A 69 -11.80 -3.10 -2.74
N GLN A 70 -12.37 -2.44 -1.75
CA GLN A 70 -12.89 -1.08 -1.87
C GLN A 70 -12.05 -0.14 -1.03
N PHE A 71 -11.23 0.69 -1.68
CA PHE A 71 -10.57 1.78 -0.97
C PHE A 71 -11.62 2.83 -0.62
N THR A 72 -11.88 3.03 0.67
CA THR A 72 -12.72 4.13 1.16
C THR A 72 -11.89 5.36 1.44
N HIS A 73 -10.59 5.21 1.61
CA HIS A 73 -9.65 6.31 1.75
C HIS A 73 -8.32 5.94 1.10
N LEU A 74 -7.72 6.91 0.39
CA LEU A 74 -6.37 6.81 -0.14
C LEU A 74 -5.71 8.19 -0.10
N TYR A 75 -4.76 8.38 0.80
CA TYR A 75 -4.11 9.66 1.03
C TYR A 75 -2.65 9.63 0.64
N ARG A 76 -2.20 10.59 -0.16
CA ARG A 76 -0.78 10.85 -0.35
C ARG A 76 -0.28 11.79 0.74
N VAL A 77 0.88 11.46 1.29
CA VAL A 77 1.56 12.29 2.29
C VAL A 77 2.83 12.86 1.68
N THR A 78 2.96 14.18 1.78
CA THR A 78 4.19 14.93 1.54
C THR A 78 4.66 15.55 2.84
N GLU A 79 5.85 16.15 2.86
CA GLU A 79 6.39 16.83 4.06
C GLU A 79 5.46 17.92 4.61
N THR A 80 4.60 18.49 3.76
CA THR A 80 3.80 19.67 4.11
C THR A 80 2.28 19.43 4.10
N THR A 81 1.79 18.36 3.47
CA THR A 81 0.35 18.17 3.26
C THR A 81 -0.05 16.70 3.15
N GLN A 82 -1.28 16.41 3.59
CA GLN A 82 -1.99 15.16 3.26
C GLN A 82 -3.06 15.49 2.22
N ARG A 83 -3.10 14.75 1.11
CA ARG A 83 -4.07 14.95 0.03
C ARG A 83 -4.80 13.65 -0.26
N ASP A 84 -6.12 13.72 -0.36
CA ASP A 84 -6.92 12.60 -0.88
C ASP A 84 -6.66 12.45 -2.39
N VAL A 85 -6.21 11.25 -2.78
CA VAL A 85 -5.88 10.89 -4.15
C VAL A 85 -6.77 9.76 -4.67
N LEU A 86 -7.78 9.32 -3.91
CA LEU A 86 -8.63 8.19 -4.28
C LEU A 86 -9.25 8.37 -5.67
N ASP A 87 -9.85 9.55 -5.92
CA ASP A 87 -10.50 9.89 -7.20
C ASP A 87 -9.50 10.29 -8.31
N GLN A 88 -8.26 10.62 -7.93
CA GLN A 88 -7.22 11.06 -8.87
C GLN A 88 -6.38 9.89 -9.40
N CYS A 89 -6.29 8.79 -8.63
CA CYS A 89 -5.69 7.57 -9.12
C CYS A 89 -6.50 7.02 -10.30
N THR A 90 -5.82 6.48 -11.31
CA THR A 90 -6.51 5.75 -12.37
C THR A 90 -7.01 4.39 -11.85
N GLU A 91 -7.95 3.76 -12.55
CA GLU A 91 -8.38 2.40 -12.22
C GLU A 91 -7.20 1.41 -12.26
N ASP A 92 -6.30 1.54 -13.23
CA ASP A 92 -5.12 0.66 -13.33
C ASP A 92 -4.15 0.85 -12.16
N ALA A 93 -3.97 2.09 -11.69
CA ALA A 93 -3.20 2.39 -10.49
C ALA A 93 -3.85 1.79 -9.24
N ARG A 94 -5.18 1.95 -9.09
CA ARG A 94 -5.94 1.33 -7.99
C ARG A 94 -5.86 -0.19 -8.04
N TYR A 95 -6.01 -0.79 -9.22
CA TYR A 95 -5.91 -2.23 -9.42
C TYR A 95 -4.60 -2.77 -8.87
N LEU A 96 -3.49 -2.10 -9.22
CA LEU A 96 -2.16 -2.51 -8.81
C LEU A 96 -1.97 -2.40 -7.28
N LEU A 97 -2.48 -1.34 -6.64
CA LEU A 97 -2.46 -1.23 -5.17
C LEU A 97 -3.32 -2.30 -4.48
N LYS A 98 -4.51 -2.59 -5.03
CA LYS A 98 -5.40 -3.67 -4.55
C LYS A 98 -4.73 -5.03 -4.67
N TYR A 99 -4.02 -5.28 -5.77
CA TYR A 99 -3.26 -6.51 -5.99
C TYR A 99 -2.11 -6.65 -4.99
N ALA A 100 -1.33 -5.58 -4.78
CA ALA A 100 -0.27 -5.56 -3.77
C ALA A 100 -0.81 -5.86 -2.37
N LEU A 101 -1.94 -5.26 -1.99
CA LEU A 101 -2.64 -5.55 -0.73
C LEU A 101 -3.09 -7.01 -0.65
N HIS A 102 -3.71 -7.56 -1.70
CA HIS A 102 -4.16 -8.94 -1.72
C HIS A 102 -3.01 -9.93 -1.49
N VAL A 103 -1.89 -9.77 -2.19
CA VAL A 103 -0.72 -10.63 -2.00
C VAL A 103 -0.16 -10.49 -0.58
N SER A 104 -0.14 -9.26 -0.05
CA SER A 104 0.29 -9.02 1.33
C SER A 104 -0.62 -9.70 2.35
N LEU A 105 -1.94 -9.70 2.13
CA LEU A 105 -2.89 -10.43 2.96
C LEU A 105 -2.69 -11.95 2.86
N ILE A 106 -2.47 -12.51 1.66
CA ILE A 106 -2.12 -13.93 1.51
C ILE A 106 -0.89 -14.28 2.34
N GLN A 107 0.18 -13.48 2.24
CA GLN A 107 1.38 -13.71 3.01
C GLN A 107 1.14 -13.58 4.51
N MET A 108 0.33 -12.61 4.95
CA MET A 108 -0.01 -12.42 6.37
C MET A 108 -0.78 -13.62 6.93
N ILE A 109 -1.70 -14.18 6.16
CA ILE A 109 -2.52 -15.32 6.56
C ILE A 109 -1.69 -16.61 6.55
N THR A 110 -0.82 -16.81 5.55
CA THR A 110 0.00 -18.02 5.41
C THR A 110 1.20 -18.04 6.35
N ASN A 111 1.81 -16.88 6.64
CA ASN A 111 2.99 -16.74 7.51
C ASN A 111 2.63 -16.49 8.99
N ASN A 112 1.47 -16.97 9.46
CA ASN A 112 0.90 -16.74 10.80
C ASN A 112 1.73 -17.30 11.99
N LYS A 113 3.05 -17.49 11.82
CA LYS A 113 4.04 -17.71 12.89
C LYS A 113 4.55 -16.40 13.52
N HIS A 114 4.31 -15.24 12.92
CA HIS A 114 4.54 -13.95 13.57
C HIS A 114 3.24 -13.47 14.22
N SER A 115 3.26 -13.51 15.55
CA SER A 115 2.25 -13.09 16.51
C SER A 115 1.19 -12.13 15.95
N LEU A 116 -0.08 -12.53 16.06
CA LEU A 116 -1.15 -11.57 16.36
C LEU A 116 -0.72 -10.78 17.60
N THR A 117 0.01 -9.69 17.42
CA THR A 117 0.24 -8.74 18.48
C THR A 117 -1.09 -8.05 18.69
N TYR A 118 -1.87 -8.56 19.64
CA TYR A 118 -3.00 -7.85 20.22
C TYR A 118 -2.43 -6.49 20.66
N MET A 119 -2.74 -5.42 19.91
CA MET A 119 -2.19 -4.11 20.20
C MET A 119 -2.91 -3.55 21.42
N ASP A 120 -2.26 -3.61 22.57
CA ASP A 120 -2.59 -2.80 23.75
C ASP A 120 -2.60 -1.31 23.38
N GLU A 121 -3.41 -0.51 24.07
CA GLU A 121 -3.50 0.95 24.01
C GLU A 121 -2.12 1.64 24.02
N ILE A 122 -1.12 1.09 24.73
CA ILE A 122 0.27 1.57 24.75
C ILE A 122 0.98 1.32 23.42
N ALA A 123 0.77 0.13 22.82
CA ALA A 123 1.31 -0.19 21.49
C ALA A 123 0.67 0.72 20.44
N LEU A 124 -0.64 0.95 20.53
CA LEU A 124 -1.36 1.89 19.68
C LEU A 124 -0.84 3.32 19.84
N MET A 125 -0.62 3.82 21.06
CA MET A 125 -0.05 5.17 21.29
C MET A 125 1.37 5.30 20.75
N SER A 126 2.20 4.27 20.88
CA SER A 126 3.53 4.22 20.27
C SER A 126 3.44 4.23 18.74
N LEU A 127 2.49 3.50 18.18
CA LEU A 127 2.16 3.47 16.75
C LEU A 127 1.70 4.84 16.26
N THR A 128 0.78 5.48 16.98
CA THR A 128 0.29 6.82 16.69
C THR A 128 1.43 7.81 16.70
N LYS A 129 2.32 7.77 17.70
CA LYS A 129 3.48 8.66 17.80
C LYS A 129 4.48 8.43 16.67
N ARG A 130 4.67 7.19 16.23
CA ARG A 130 5.55 6.84 15.10
C ARG A 130 4.96 7.21 13.75
N VAL A 131 3.67 6.96 13.54
CA VAL A 131 2.92 7.42 12.36
C VAL A 131 2.94 8.95 12.30
N GLN A 132 2.70 9.63 13.43
CA GLN A 132 2.75 11.09 13.53
C GLN A 132 4.15 11.63 13.24
N LEU A 133 5.21 10.95 13.69
CA LEU A 133 6.60 11.27 13.31
C LEU A 133 6.83 11.10 11.80
N LYS A 134 6.34 10.02 11.18
CA LYS A 134 6.41 9.80 9.72
C LYS A 134 5.68 10.90 8.94
N LEU A 135 4.45 11.22 9.35
CA LEU A 135 3.65 12.30 8.78
C LEU A 135 4.36 13.66 8.90
N SER A 136 5.09 13.90 10.00
CA SER A 136 5.81 15.17 10.24
C SER A 136 7.16 15.29 9.52
N LYS A 137 7.75 14.18 9.06
CA LYS A 137 9.12 14.15 8.51
C LYS A 137 9.23 13.63 7.08
N GLY A 138 8.13 13.14 6.48
CA GLY A 138 8.12 12.62 5.10
C GLY A 138 9.11 11.49 4.80
N THR A 139 9.67 10.83 5.83
CA THR A 139 10.78 9.88 5.70
C THR A 139 10.49 8.56 6.40
N HIS A 140 10.88 7.46 5.75
CA HIS A 140 10.77 6.10 6.25
C HIS A 140 12.02 5.72 7.08
N ASN A 141 11.85 5.11 8.26
CA ASN A 141 12.96 4.70 9.14
C ASN A 141 13.05 3.17 9.17
N LYS A 142 14.28 2.63 9.04
CA LYS A 142 14.58 1.19 8.97
C LYS A 142 14.25 0.34 10.22
N GLU A 143 13.62 0.90 11.25
CA GLU A 143 13.24 0.18 12.49
C GLU A 143 11.78 -0.31 12.48
N ASP A 144 11.16 -0.38 11.30
CA ASP A 144 9.72 -0.58 11.10
C ASP A 144 9.22 -2.05 11.21
N ASP A 145 10.12 -3.02 11.41
CA ASP A 145 9.79 -4.47 11.56
C ASP A 145 8.93 -4.81 12.79
N ALA A 146 8.62 -3.83 13.65
CA ALA A 146 7.91 -4.04 14.93
C ALA A 146 6.50 -3.43 15.00
N ILE A 147 5.96 -2.88 13.90
CA ILE A 147 4.76 -2.02 13.94
C ILE A 147 3.55 -2.65 13.22
N GLY A 148 3.74 -3.62 12.34
CA GLY A 148 2.66 -4.28 11.60
C GLY A 148 3.19 -5.43 10.74
N PHE A 149 2.40 -5.88 9.76
CA PHE A 149 2.85 -6.85 8.77
C PHE A 149 3.23 -6.13 7.48
N ALA A 150 4.50 -6.24 7.07
CA ALA A 150 5.02 -5.57 5.88
C ALA A 150 5.45 -6.58 4.81
N VAL A 151 5.13 -6.29 3.54
CA VAL A 151 5.54 -7.08 2.38
C VAL A 151 5.97 -6.16 1.26
N ALA A 152 7.17 -6.38 0.73
CA ALA A 152 7.66 -5.70 -0.46
C ALA A 152 7.43 -6.55 -1.71
N MET A 153 6.91 -5.93 -2.77
CA MET A 153 6.72 -6.54 -4.08
C MET A 153 7.36 -5.67 -5.16
N ASP A 154 8.11 -6.29 -6.06
CA ASP A 154 8.63 -5.62 -7.25
C ASP A 154 7.62 -5.68 -8.40
N PHE A 155 7.37 -4.52 -9.03
CA PHE A 155 6.52 -4.38 -10.19
C PHE A 155 7.31 -3.80 -11.38
N ASN A 156 7.46 -4.62 -12.43
CA ASN A 156 8.26 -4.31 -13.62
C ASN A 156 7.40 -4.44 -14.89
N PRO A 157 6.50 -3.47 -15.15
CA PRO A 157 5.55 -3.59 -16.26
C PRO A 157 6.25 -3.46 -17.61
N SER A 158 5.96 -4.39 -18.51
CA SER A 158 6.45 -4.37 -19.88
C SER A 158 5.43 -3.78 -20.84
N GLU A 159 4.15 -3.88 -20.46
CA GLU A 159 2.99 -3.43 -21.18
C GLU A 159 2.67 -1.94 -20.92
N PRO A 160 2.09 -1.23 -21.91
CA PRO A 160 1.81 0.20 -21.78
C PRO A 160 0.88 0.55 -20.62
N THR A 161 -0.15 -0.28 -20.35
CA THR A 161 -1.13 -0.02 -19.28
C THR A 161 -0.48 -0.08 -17.90
N GLY A 162 0.34 -1.09 -17.62
CA GLY A 162 1.06 -1.18 -16.35
C GLY A 162 2.07 -0.04 -16.17
N GLN A 163 2.73 0.39 -17.25
CA GLN A 163 3.62 1.56 -17.21
C GLN A 163 2.84 2.84 -16.88
N ALA A 164 1.67 3.04 -17.50
CA ALA A 164 0.82 4.19 -17.22
C ALA A 164 0.32 4.18 -15.77
N ALA A 165 -0.05 3.01 -15.23
CA ALA A 165 -0.44 2.85 -13.84
C ALA A 165 0.68 3.27 -12.88
N VAL A 166 1.91 2.80 -13.12
CA VAL A 166 3.09 3.18 -12.34
C VAL A 166 3.35 4.68 -12.42
N VAL A 167 3.28 5.27 -13.61
CA VAL A 167 3.49 6.71 -13.79
C VAL A 167 2.44 7.51 -13.03
N ASN A 168 1.16 7.10 -13.05
CA ASN A 168 0.10 7.76 -12.28
C ASN A 168 0.33 7.66 -10.76
N LEU A 169 0.80 6.51 -10.29
CA LEU A 169 1.15 6.32 -8.88
C LEU A 169 2.31 7.22 -8.46
N LEU A 170 3.32 7.40 -9.33
CA LEU A 170 4.52 8.20 -9.06
C LEU A 170 4.40 9.68 -9.45
N SER A 171 3.34 10.10 -10.15
CA SER A 171 3.20 11.48 -10.57
C SER A 171 2.89 12.39 -9.38
N TYR A 172 3.73 13.41 -9.19
CA TYR A 172 3.43 14.58 -8.37
C TYR A 172 2.68 15.58 -9.25
N ASP A 173 1.53 16.08 -8.78
CA ASP A 173 1.00 17.32 -9.33
C ASP A 173 1.99 18.44 -8.94
N SER A 174 2.46 19.15 -9.96
CA SER A 174 3.26 20.39 -9.80
C SER A 174 2.37 21.57 -9.48
#